data_AF-A0A2M7IP46-F1
#
_entry.id   AF-A0A2M7IP46-F1
#
_cell.length_a   1.000
_cell.length_b   1.000
_cell.length_c   1.000
_cell.angle_alpha   90.00
_cell.angle_beta   90.00
_cell.angle_gamma   90.00
#
_symmetry.space_group_name_H-M   'P 1'
#
loop_
_entity.id
_entity.type
_entity.pdbx_description
1 polymer ?
#
loop_
_entity_poly.entity_id
_entity_poly.type
_entity_poly.pdbx_seq_one_letter_code
_entity_poly.pdbx_strand_id
1 'polypeptide(L)' 'MFPVITISLTFIAKLAFYLTVTIYAIFSGVLFYHWENYSTNNSVTKITYLTFLVITLPLLFIMIIYLFFII' A
#
# COMPACT_ATOMS: atom_id res chain seq x y z
N MET A 1 -40.85 -8.74 1.21
CA MET A 1 -39.91 -7.64 1.56
C MET A 1 -38.52 -8.07 1.10
N PHE A 2 -37.85 -7.26 0.29
CA PHE A 2 -36.44 -7.51 -0.03
C PHE A 2 -35.57 -7.05 1.15
N PRO A 3 -34.52 -7.78 1.52
CA PRO A 3 -33.60 -7.32 2.55
C PRO A 3 -32.87 -6.08 2.08
N VAL A 4 -32.92 -5.00 2.88
CA VAL A 4 -32.10 -3.81 2.67
C VAL A 4 -30.74 -4.09 3.31
N ILE A 5 -29.70 -4.21 2.49
CA ILE A 5 -28.32 -4.37 2.96
C ILE A 5 -27.75 -2.98 3.23
N THR A 6 -27.47 -2.67 4.48
CA THR A 6 -26.78 -1.43 4.87
C THR A 6 -25.30 -1.71 5.08
N ILE A 7 -24.47 -1.23 4.14
CA ILE A 7 -23.01 -1.33 4.27
C ILE A 7 -22.52 -0.07 5.01
N SER A 8 -21.84 -0.26 6.15
CA SER A 8 -21.28 0.86 6.89
C SER A 8 -20.02 1.40 6.20
N LEU A 9 -19.84 2.73 6.25
CA LEU A 9 -18.63 3.38 5.74
C LEU A 9 -17.37 2.83 6.41
N THR A 10 -17.44 2.54 7.71
CA THR A 10 -16.36 1.92 8.49
C THR A 10 -15.97 0.54 7.95
N PHE A 11 -16.95 -0.27 7.52
CA PHE A 11 -16.64 -1.58 6.92
C PHE A 11 -15.87 -1.42 5.61
N ILE A 12 -16.31 -0.51 4.73
CA ILE A 12 -15.64 -0.22 3.45
C ILE A 12 -14.22 0.31 3.71
N ALA A 13 -14.06 1.23 4.66
CA ALA A 13 -12.76 1.79 5.01
C ALA A 13 -11.78 0.72 5.54
N LYS A 14 -12.25 -0.19 6.41
CA LYS A 14 -11.44 -1.32 6.90
C LYS A 14 -11.01 -2.25 5.77
N LEU A 15 -11.93 -2.59 4.87
CA LEU A 15 -11.63 -3.44 3.72
C LEU A 15 -10.58 -2.78 2.80
N ALA A 16 -10.77 -1.50 2.46
CA ALA A 16 -9.82 -0.74 1.65
C ALA A 16 -8.44 -0.66 2.34
N PHE A 17 -8.40 -0.40 3.64
CA PHE A 17 -7.16 -0.36 4.42
C PHE A 17 -6.38 -1.67 4.32
N TYR A 18 -7.03 -2.83 4.54
CA TYR A 18 -6.34 -4.12 4.45
C TYR A 18 -5.85 -4.44 3.03
N LEU A 19 -6.59 -4.04 2.00
CA LEU A 19 -6.13 -4.17 0.61
C LEU A 19 -4.89 -3.31 0.35
N THR A 20 -4.90 -2.05 0.79
CA THR A 20 -3.76 -1.14 0.65
C THR A 20 -2.53 -1.64 1.41
N VAL A 21 -2.70 -2.17 2.63
CA VAL A 21 -1.62 -2.82 3.40
C VAL A 21 -1.05 -4.02 2.65
N THR A 22 -1.92 -4.84 2.06
CA THR A 22 -1.48 -6.02 1.28
C THR A 22 -0.66 -5.61 0.06
N ILE A 23 -1.12 -4.61 -0.70
CA ILE A 23 -0.39 -4.06 -1.84
C ILE A 23 0.96 -3.51 -1.39
N TYR A 24 0.98 -2.75 -0.30
CA TYR A 24 2.21 -2.21 0.27
C TYR A 24 3.20 -3.33 0.63
N ALA A 25 2.75 -4.38 1.31
CA ALA A 25 3.61 -5.52 1.69
C ALA A 25 4.19 -6.25 0.47
N ILE A 26 3.38 -6.53 -0.56
CA ILE A 26 3.84 -7.15 -1.80
C ILE A 26 4.89 -6.25 -2.48
N PHE A 27 4.59 -4.97 -2.62
CA PHE A 27 5.50 -4.00 -3.23
C PHE A 27 6.84 -3.92 -2.47
N SER A 28 6.81 -3.87 -1.14
CA SER A 28 8.02 -3.91 -0.31
C SER A 28 8.82 -5.19 -0.53
N GLY A 29 8.17 -6.35 -0.65
CA GLY A 29 8.84 -7.62 -0.94
C GLY A 29 9.55 -7.63 -2.30
N VAL A 30 8.87 -7.13 -3.34
CA VAL A 30 9.47 -6.98 -4.69
C VAL A 30 10.66 -6.02 -4.64
N LEU A 31 10.53 -4.91 -3.92
CA LEU A 31 11.60 -3.92 -3.81
C LEU A 31 12.81 -4.47 -3.05
N PHE A 32 12.59 -5.24 -1.99
CA PHE A 32 13.64 -5.95 -1.27
C PHE A 32 14.38 -6.94 -2.17
N TYR A 33 13.65 -7.75 -2.95
CA TYR A 33 14.27 -8.62 -3.95
C TYR A 33 15.12 -7.82 -4.95
N HIS A 34 14.62 -6.69 -5.42
CA HIS A 34 15.34 -5.85 -6.37
C HIS A 34 16.62 -5.25 -5.78
N TRP A 35 16.56 -4.88 -4.51
CA TRP A 35 17.70 -4.40 -3.74
C TRP A 35 18.79 -5.46 -3.62
N GLU A 36 18.44 -6.65 -3.14
CA GLU A 36 19.41 -7.74 -2.93
C GLU A 36 20.10 -8.17 -4.22
N ASN A 37 19.35 -8.27 -5.33
CA ASN A 37 19.89 -8.81 -6.59
C ASN A 37 20.56 -7.77 -7.49
N TYR A 38 20.19 -6.49 -7.39
CA TYR A 38 20.63 -5.47 -8.35
C TYR A 38 21.22 -4.21 -7.72
N SER A 39 21.44 -4.17 -6.40
CA SER A 39 22.06 -3.03 -5.69
C SER A 39 23.47 -2.68 -6.15
N THR A 40 24.18 -3.62 -6.79
CA THR A 40 25.53 -3.37 -7.33
C THR A 40 25.52 -2.50 -8.58
N ASN A 41 24.37 -2.34 -9.25
CA ASN A 41 24.19 -1.44 -10.38
C ASN A 41 23.63 -0.10 -9.91
N ASN A 42 24.43 0.96 -10.05
CA ASN A 42 24.08 2.33 -9.61
C ASN A 42 22.82 2.87 -10.31
N SER A 43 22.63 2.58 -11.60
CA SER A 43 21.45 3.05 -12.35
C SER A 43 20.18 2.39 -11.85
N VAL A 44 20.23 1.09 -11.61
CA VAL A 44 19.09 0.31 -11.09
C VAL A 44 18.74 0.75 -9.68
N THR A 45 19.74 0.91 -8.82
CA THR A 45 19.59 1.35 -7.42
C THR A 45 18.86 2.68 -7.31
N LYS A 46 19.21 3.67 -8.15
CA LYS A 46 18.51 4.98 -8.17
C LYS A 46 17.04 4.84 -8.54
N ILE A 47 16.73 3.99 -9.52
CA ILE A 47 15.35 3.71 -9.90
C ILE A 47 14.62 3.05 -8.73
N THR A 48 15.20 2.03 -8.10
CA THR A 48 14.61 1.36 -6.93
C THR A 48 14.29 2.35 -5.81
N TYR A 49 15.18 3.29 -5.49
CA TYR A 49 14.89 4.32 -4.48
C TYR A 49 13.77 5.29 -4.89
N LEU A 50 13.77 5.74 -6.14
CA LEU A 50 12.72 6.62 -6.65
C LEU A 50 11.37 5.91 -6.62
N THR A 51 11.31 4.67 -7.10
CA THR A 51 10.12 3.83 -7.09
C THR A 51 9.64 3.56 -5.66
N PHE A 52 10.56 3.29 -4.73
CA PHE A 52 10.22 3.15 -3.31
C PHE A 52 9.53 4.41 -2.78
N LEU A 53 10.10 5.58 -3.02
CA LEU A 53 9.58 6.85 -2.51
C LEU A 53 8.21 7.18 -3.13
N VAL A 54 8.09 7.08 -4.46
CA VAL A 54 6.89 7.45 -5.21
C VAL A 54 5.72 6.51 -4.93
N ILE A 55 5.95 5.25 -4.56
CA ILE A 55 4.87 4.29 -4.28
C ILE A 55 4.59 4.17 -2.79
N THR A 56 5.61 4.11 -1.94
CA THR A 56 5.44 3.93 -0.49
C THR A 56 4.77 5.14 0.15
N LEU A 57 5.20 6.37 -0.17
CA LEU A 57 4.65 7.56 0.47
C LEU A 57 3.14 7.73 0.20
N PRO A 58 2.63 7.61 -1.04
CA PRO A 58 1.19 7.67 -1.28
C PRO A 58 0.42 6.54 -0.59
N LEU A 59 0.93 5.31 -0.58
CA LEU A 59 0.27 4.19 0.09
C LEU A 59 0.15 4.45 1.60
N LEU A 60 1.22 4.92 2.25
CA LEU A 60 1.18 5.29 3.67
C LEU A 60 0.21 6.44 3.94
N PHE A 61 0.19 7.46 3.07
CA PHE A 61 -0.74 8.58 3.20
C PHE A 61 -2.20 8.13 3.09
N ILE A 62 -2.51 7.26 2.13
CA ILE A 62 -3.84 6.66 1.96
C ILE A 62 -4.23 5.84 3.20
N MET A 63 -3.30 5.04 3.75
CA MET A 63 -3.53 4.27 4.97
C MET A 63 -3.83 5.18 6.17
N ILE A 64 -3.11 6.29 6.32
CA ILE A 64 -3.35 7.29 7.37
C ILE A 64 -4.76 7.88 7.22
N ILE A 65 -5.17 8.23 6.01
CA ILE A 65 -6.53 8.74 5.74
C ILE A 65 -7.58 7.73 6.22
N TYR A 66 -7.41 6.45 5.91
CA TYR A 66 -8.37 5.42 6.32
C TYR A 66 -8.50 5.28 7.84
N LEU A 67 -7.43 5.51 8.62
CA LEU A 67 -7.50 5.43 10.07
C LEU A 67 -8.53 6.40 10.67
N PHE A 68 -8.72 7.59 10.10
CA PHE A 68 -9.74 8.55 10.54
C PHE A 68 -11.20 8.07 10.36
N PHE A 69 -11.43 7.05 9.52
CA PHE A 69 -12.76 6.46 9.30
C PHE A 69 -12.94 5.12 10.04
N ILE A 70 -11.86 4.56 10.58
CA ILE A 70 -11.81 3.22 11.19
C ILE A 70 -11.80 3.29 12.71
N ILE A 71 -11.10 4.29 13.27
CA ILE A 71 -11.01 4.61 14.70
C ILE A 71 -12.25 5.40 15.11
#